data_AF-A0A804L258-F1
#
_entry.id   AF-A0A804L258-F1
#
_cell.length_a   1.000
_cell.length_b   1.000
_cell.length_c   1.000
_cell.angle_alpha   90.00
_cell.angle_beta   90.00
_cell.angle_gamma   90.00
#
_symmetry.space_group_name_H-M   'P 1'
#
loop_
_entity.id
_entity.type
_entity.pdbx_description
1 polymer ?
#
loop_
_entity_poly.entity_id
_entity_poly.type
_entity_poly.pdbx_seq_one_letter_code
_entity_poly.pdbx_strand_id
1 'polypeptide(L)'
;MFRHALHSVMNMSRSKCDATFATFKSFGWSQPDIVAILRKKPTVWTLSKNNISDKMTFLMKEAGCELQYIIRHSGILSYSLEKRLRPRHDVINFLEQNKLLDKGQGLAYVMRLTEQKFMNKFLFPYKEKFTALYNSYVAAVQ
;
A
#
# COMPACT_ATOMS: atom_id res chain seq x y z
N MET A 1 3.88 -17.96 -7.80
CA MET A 1 5.12 -17.16 -7.89
C MET A 1 5.78 -17.27 -9.25
N PHE A 2 6.04 -18.47 -9.78
CA PHE A 2 6.72 -18.68 -11.07
C PHE A 2 6.05 -17.97 -12.26
N ARG A 3 4.73 -18.14 -12.47
CA ARG A 3 3.99 -17.44 -13.56
C ARG A 3 4.10 -15.92 -13.50
N HIS A 4 3.97 -15.33 -12.31
CA HIS A 4 4.07 -13.88 -12.13
C HIS A 4 5.50 -13.38 -12.31
N ALA A 5 6.50 -14.14 -11.87
CA ALA A 5 7.90 -13.84 -12.10
C ALA A 5 8.21 -13.86 -13.60
N LEU A 6 7.83 -14.94 -14.30
CA LEU A 6 8.03 -15.09 -15.74
C LEU A 6 7.33 -13.98 -16.52
N HIS A 7 6.05 -13.69 -16.23
CA HIS A 7 5.32 -12.59 -16.85
C HIS A 7 5.97 -11.22 -16.59
N SER A 8 6.51 -11.00 -15.39
CA SER A 8 7.18 -9.73 -15.06
C SER A 8 8.48 -9.58 -15.85
N VAL A 9 9.30 -10.64 -15.92
CA VAL A 9 10.59 -10.63 -16.64
C VAL A 9 10.37 -10.49 -18.14
N MET A 10 9.41 -11.20 -18.72
CA MET A 10 9.13 -11.14 -20.17
C MET A 10 8.65 -9.77 -20.65
N ASN A 11 8.03 -8.98 -19.77
CA ASN A 11 7.48 -7.66 -20.11
C ASN A 11 8.34 -6.49 -19.61
N MET A 12 9.57 -6.76 -19.15
CA MET A 12 10.44 -5.75 -18.56
C MET A 12 11.67 -5.48 -19.43
N SER A 13 11.77 -4.25 -19.95
CA SER A 13 13.01 -3.79 -20.56
C SER A 13 14.07 -3.52 -19.50
N ARG A 14 15.35 -3.57 -19.90
CA ARG A 14 16.47 -3.15 -19.05
C ARG A 14 16.31 -1.70 -18.57
N SER A 15 15.85 -0.79 -19.43
CA SER A 15 15.59 0.60 -19.06
C SER A 15 14.52 0.74 -17.96
N LYS A 16 13.42 -0.04 -18.02
CA LYS A 16 12.40 -0.07 -16.97
C LYS A 16 12.96 -0.67 -15.67
N CYS A 17 13.85 -1.65 -15.81
CA CYS A 17 14.56 -2.26 -14.70
C CYS A 17 15.41 -1.20 -13.95
N ASP A 18 16.28 -0.52 -14.68
CA ASP A 18 17.20 0.47 -14.12
C ASP A 18 16.45 1.66 -13.51
N ALA A 19 15.39 2.14 -14.17
CA ALA A 19 14.56 3.23 -13.66
C ALA A 19 13.89 2.89 -12.32
N THR A 20 13.34 1.67 -12.18
CA THR A 20 12.72 1.22 -10.93
C THR A 20 13.77 1.09 -9.82
N PHE A 21 14.95 0.56 -10.14
CA PHE A 21 16.05 0.43 -9.19
C PHE A 21 16.52 1.80 -8.68
N ALA A 22 16.69 2.76 -9.60
CA ALA A 22 17.03 4.14 -9.27
C ALA A 22 15.95 4.80 -8.40
N THR A 23 14.67 4.56 -8.69
CA THR A 23 13.55 5.07 -7.87
C THR A 23 13.59 4.52 -6.46
N PHE A 24 13.77 3.23 -6.25
CA PHE A 24 13.89 2.70 -4.88
C PHE A 24 15.11 3.29 -4.15
N LYS A 25 16.26 3.39 -4.83
CA LYS A 25 17.45 4.03 -4.26
C LYS A 25 17.19 5.48 -3.84
N SER A 26 16.42 6.27 -4.61
CA SER A 26 16.09 7.65 -4.22
C SER A 26 15.21 7.75 -2.98
N PHE A 27 14.52 6.66 -2.59
CA PHE A 27 13.79 6.57 -1.31
C PHE A 27 14.62 5.92 -0.19
N GLY A 28 15.94 5.79 -0.37
CA GLY A 28 16.86 5.28 0.65
C GLY A 28 16.97 3.76 0.73
N TRP A 29 16.42 3.03 -0.23
CA TRP A 29 16.54 1.57 -0.26
C TRP A 29 17.97 1.12 -0.54
N SER A 30 18.46 0.15 0.23
CA SER A 30 19.73 -0.50 -0.07
C SER A 30 19.59 -1.44 -1.27
N GLN A 31 20.68 -1.65 -2.00
CA GLN A 31 20.70 -2.62 -3.10
C GLN A 31 20.30 -4.04 -2.68
N PRO A 32 20.77 -4.57 -1.53
CA PRO A 32 20.26 -5.84 -0.99
C PRO A 32 18.74 -5.85 -0.75
N ASP A 33 18.17 -4.78 -0.19
CA ASP A 33 16.72 -4.71 0.11
C ASP A 33 15.89 -4.73 -1.17
N ILE A 34 16.33 -3.95 -2.18
CA ILE A 34 15.68 -3.96 -3.49
C ILE A 34 15.67 -5.38 -4.01
N VAL A 35 16.85 -6.02 -4.13
CA VAL A 35 17.01 -7.39 -4.63
C VAL A 35 16.15 -8.41 -3.87
N ALA A 36 16.07 -8.29 -2.55
CA ALA A 36 15.26 -9.16 -1.70
C ALA A 36 13.76 -9.05 -2.04
N ILE A 37 13.25 -7.84 -2.25
CA ILE A 37 11.86 -7.64 -2.67
C ILE A 37 11.61 -8.20 -4.05
N LEU A 38 12.53 -8.03 -4.99
CA LEU A 38 12.34 -8.54 -6.35
C LEU A 38 12.07 -10.05 -6.34
N ARG A 39 12.85 -10.77 -5.55
CA ARG A 39 12.74 -12.23 -5.39
C ARG A 39 11.42 -12.60 -4.72
N LYS A 40 11.04 -11.85 -3.67
CA LYS A 40 9.83 -12.14 -2.88
C LYS A 40 8.53 -11.69 -3.56
N LYS A 41 8.56 -10.62 -4.36
CA LYS A 41 7.40 -9.96 -4.97
C LYS A 41 7.74 -9.43 -6.37
N PRO A 42 7.83 -10.32 -7.38
CA PRO A 42 8.13 -9.92 -8.75
C PRO A 42 7.14 -8.90 -9.35
N THR A 43 5.89 -8.89 -8.88
CA THR A 43 4.86 -7.95 -9.33
C THR A 43 5.17 -6.48 -8.98
N VAL A 44 6.09 -6.21 -8.06
CA VAL A 44 6.53 -4.83 -7.79
C VAL A 44 7.26 -4.24 -9.00
N TRP A 45 7.95 -5.07 -9.79
CA TRP A 45 8.65 -4.67 -11.02
C TRP A 45 7.72 -4.28 -12.17
N THR A 46 6.47 -4.75 -12.15
CA THR A 46 5.53 -4.38 -13.21
C THR A 46 5.02 -2.95 -13.06
N LEU A 47 5.16 -2.37 -11.86
CA LEU A 47 4.75 -1.00 -11.57
C LEU A 47 5.60 0.00 -12.36
N SER A 48 5.01 1.14 -12.72
CA SER A 48 5.75 2.25 -13.32
C SER A 48 6.54 3.00 -12.24
N LYS A 49 7.59 3.71 -12.66
CA LYS A 49 8.35 4.63 -11.80
C LYS A 49 7.43 5.58 -11.03
N ASN A 50 6.48 6.21 -11.73
CA ASN A 50 5.54 7.15 -11.12
C ASN A 50 4.69 6.45 -10.05
N ASN A 51 4.14 5.26 -10.36
CA ASN A 51 3.34 4.50 -9.41
C ASN A 51 4.11 4.13 -8.14
N ILE A 52 5.39 3.73 -8.27
CA ILE A 52 6.25 3.45 -7.12
C ILE A 52 6.51 4.74 -6.32
N SER A 53 6.83 5.84 -7.02
CA SER A 53 7.10 7.13 -6.40
C SER A 53 5.91 7.65 -5.60
N ASP A 54 4.70 7.59 -6.17
CA ASP A 54 3.47 8.05 -5.52
C ASP A 54 3.16 7.19 -4.29
N LYS A 55 3.31 5.86 -4.39
CA LYS A 55 3.11 4.95 -3.26
C LYS A 55 4.14 5.15 -2.16
N MET A 56 5.42 5.29 -2.50
CA MET A 56 6.48 5.53 -1.51
C MET A 56 6.30 6.88 -0.82
N THR A 57 5.92 7.92 -1.59
CA THR A 57 5.62 9.25 -1.05
C THR A 57 4.46 9.20 -0.08
N PHE A 58 3.34 8.58 -0.47
CA PHE A 58 2.19 8.39 0.42
C PHE A 58 2.60 7.64 1.69
N LEU A 59 3.25 6.48 1.56
CA LEU A 59 3.59 5.65 2.71
C LEU A 59 4.53 6.37 3.69
N MET A 60 5.57 7.03 3.19
CA MET A 60 6.57 7.66 4.05
C MET A 60 6.14 9.03 4.58
N LYS A 61 5.54 9.87 3.72
CA LYS A 61 5.24 11.27 4.07
C LYS A 61 3.84 11.46 4.64
N GLU A 62 2.86 10.73 4.13
CA GLU A 62 1.45 10.92 4.51
C GLU A 62 1.04 9.91 5.59
N ALA A 63 1.41 8.64 5.43
CA ALA A 63 1.12 7.57 6.37
C ALA A 63 2.22 7.33 7.42
N GLY A 64 3.26 8.18 7.43
CA GLY A 64 4.32 8.20 8.45
C GLY A 64 5.10 6.89 8.61
N CYS A 65 5.12 6.03 7.58
CA CYS A 65 5.78 4.73 7.66
C CYS A 65 7.29 4.86 7.53
N GLU A 66 8.01 4.26 8.46
CA GLU A 66 9.45 4.07 8.33
C GLU A 66 9.79 3.16 7.15
N LEU A 67 10.93 3.44 6.50
CA LEU A 67 11.42 2.63 5.38
C LEU A 67 11.54 1.14 5.74
N GLN A 68 12.08 0.84 6.93
CA GLN A 68 12.24 -0.54 7.41
C GLN A 68 10.91 -1.28 7.57
N TYR A 69 9.87 -0.56 7.99
CA TYR A 69 8.52 -1.11 8.04
C TYR A 69 8.00 -1.45 6.63
N ILE A 70 8.21 -0.56 5.65
CA ILE A 70 7.82 -0.79 4.25
C ILE A 70 8.59 -1.98 3.66
N ILE A 71 9.89 -2.11 3.91
CA ILE A 71 10.72 -3.25 3.47
C ILE A 71 10.13 -4.56 4.02
N ARG A 72 9.85 -4.62 5.32
CA ARG A 72 9.27 -5.79 5.98
C ARG A 72 7.88 -6.14 5.44
N HIS A 73 7.09 -5.13 5.08
CA HIS A 73 5.70 -5.24 4.63
C HIS A 73 5.50 -4.89 3.15
N SER A 74 6.49 -5.18 2.31
CA SER A 74 6.54 -4.82 0.88
C SER A 74 5.32 -5.22 0.04
N GLY A 75 4.53 -6.19 0.51
CA GLY A 75 3.24 -6.53 -0.08
C GLY A 75 2.28 -5.34 -0.18
N ILE A 76 2.41 -4.32 0.68
CA ILE A 76 1.62 -3.09 0.62
C ILE A 76 1.71 -2.43 -0.77
N LEU A 77 2.88 -2.44 -1.40
CA LEU A 77 3.10 -1.80 -2.70
C LEU A 77 2.29 -2.42 -3.84
N SER A 78 1.77 -3.64 -3.65
CA SER A 78 0.91 -4.32 -4.63
C SER A 78 -0.53 -3.81 -4.67
N TYR A 79 -0.98 -3.06 -3.66
CA TYR A 79 -2.34 -2.53 -3.60
C TYR A 79 -2.47 -1.24 -4.41
N SER A 80 -3.69 -0.93 -4.83
CA SER A 80 -4.03 0.35 -5.47
C SER A 80 -3.83 1.50 -4.49
N LEU A 81 -3.16 2.56 -4.92
CA LEU A 81 -2.99 3.76 -4.11
C LEU A 81 -4.36 4.40 -3.84
N GLU A 82 -5.09 4.69 -4.91
CA GLU A 82 -6.37 5.42 -4.86
C GLU A 82 -7.55 4.58 -4.40
N LYS A 83 -7.57 3.27 -4.73
CA LYS A 83 -8.72 2.40 -4.41
C LYS A 83 -8.56 1.60 -3.12
N ARG A 84 -7.41 1.70 -2.43
CA ARG A 84 -7.18 0.90 -1.21
C ARG A 84 -6.28 1.57 -0.19
N LEU A 85 -5.08 2.02 -0.59
CA LEU A 85 -4.12 2.57 0.38
C LEU A 85 -4.65 3.86 1.02
N ARG A 86 -4.99 4.87 0.22
CA ARG A 86 -5.53 6.15 0.72
C ARG A 86 -6.90 5.97 1.42
N PRO A 87 -7.93 5.35 0.80
CA PRO A 87 -9.24 5.28 1.43
C PRO A 87 -9.24 4.56 2.78
N ARG A 88 -8.47 3.48 2.92
CA ARG A 88 -8.40 2.75 4.19
C ARG A 88 -7.58 3.48 5.23
N HIS A 89 -6.51 4.16 4.83
CA HIS A 89 -5.72 4.99 5.72
C HIS A 89 -6.57 6.13 6.30
N ASP A 90 -7.35 6.81 5.44
CA ASP A 90 -8.18 7.93 5.86
C ASP A 90 -9.27 7.49 6.85
N VAL A 91 -9.88 6.32 6.62
CA VAL A 91 -10.80 5.72 7.59
C VAL A 91 -10.13 5.44 8.93
N ILE A 92 -8.94 4.83 8.93
CA ILE A 92 -8.23 4.54 10.19
C ILE A 92 -7.88 5.84 10.92
N ASN A 93 -7.31 6.83 10.21
CA ASN A 93 -6.97 8.12 10.80
C ASN A 93 -8.19 8.83 11.39
N PHE A 94 -9.33 8.81 10.69
CA PHE A 94 -10.57 9.37 11.21
C PHE A 94 -10.99 8.68 12.52
N LEU A 95 -10.96 7.35 12.56
CA LEU A 95 -11.35 6.60 13.76
C LEU A 95 -10.39 6.82 14.92
N GLU A 96 -9.08 6.93 14.66
CA GLU A 96 -8.06 7.24 15.67
C GLU A 96 -8.27 8.65 16.25
N GLN A 97 -8.49 9.66 15.40
CA GLN A 97 -8.77 11.03 15.83
C GLN A 97 -10.05 11.14 16.67
N ASN A 98 -11.04 10.30 16.38
CA ASN A 98 -12.30 10.22 17.14
C ASN A 98 -12.24 9.27 18.35
N LYS A 99 -11.06 8.69 18.66
CA LYS A 99 -10.86 7.74 19.78
C LYS A 99 -11.79 6.51 19.71
N LEU A 100 -12.07 6.05 18.50
CA LEU A 100 -12.93 4.89 18.22
C LEU A 100 -12.11 3.60 18.00
N LEU A 101 -10.80 3.64 18.28
CA LEU A 101 -9.90 2.49 18.18
C LEU A 101 -9.08 2.38 19.47
N ASP A 102 -9.21 1.24 20.15
CA ASP A 102 -8.50 0.98 21.41
C ASP A 102 -6.98 0.77 21.23
N LYS A 103 -6.56 0.35 20.03
CA LYS A 103 -5.15 0.09 19.68
C LYS A 103 -4.88 0.44 18.22
N GLY A 104 -3.74 1.09 17.97
CA GLY A 104 -3.21 1.35 16.63
C GLY A 104 -3.14 0.07 15.82
N GLN A 105 -3.89 0.00 14.73
CA GLN A 105 -3.88 -1.15 13.84
C GLN A 105 -2.74 -0.96 12.85
N GLY A 106 -1.78 -1.89 12.82
CA GLY A 106 -0.66 -1.79 11.87
C GLY A 106 -1.16 -1.66 10.43
N LEU A 107 -0.68 -0.65 9.69
CA LEU A 107 -1.12 -0.35 8.32
C LEU A 107 -1.14 -1.57 7.40
N ALA A 108 -0.11 -2.43 7.47
CA ALA A 108 0.00 -3.63 6.66
C ALA A 108 -1.11 -4.64 6.94
N TYR A 109 -1.57 -4.73 8.19
CA TYR A 109 -2.71 -5.56 8.55
C TYR A 109 -4.00 -5.01 7.92
N VAL A 110 -4.23 -3.69 8.05
CA VAL A 110 -5.43 -3.03 7.52
C VAL A 110 -5.53 -3.18 6.00
N MET A 111 -4.42 -2.97 5.27
CA MET A 111 -4.39 -3.09 3.81
C MET A 111 -4.63 -4.51 3.31
N ARG A 112 -4.26 -5.51 4.13
CA ARG A 112 -4.42 -6.94 3.79
C ARG A 112 -5.85 -7.44 3.93
N LEU A 113 -6.70 -6.79 4.71
CA LEU A 113 -8.08 -7.25 4.92
C LEU A 113 -8.84 -7.33 3.59
N THR A 114 -9.75 -8.32 3.49
CA THR A 114 -10.74 -8.32 2.42
C THR A 114 -11.65 -7.11 2.58
N GLU A 115 -12.35 -6.74 1.50
CA GLU A 115 -13.26 -5.59 1.54
C GLU A 115 -14.32 -5.75 2.61
N GLN A 116 -15.01 -6.90 2.61
CA GLN A 116 -15.99 -7.27 3.62
C GLN A 116 -15.43 -7.20 5.05
N LYS A 117 -14.23 -7.75 5.30
CA LYS A 117 -13.63 -7.73 6.65
C LYS A 117 -13.26 -6.31 7.09
N PHE A 118 -12.80 -5.47 6.17
CA PHE A 118 -12.48 -4.08 6.45
C PHE A 118 -13.77 -3.31 6.80
N MET A 119 -14.81 -3.40 5.96
CA MET A 119 -16.07 -2.71 6.18
C MET A 119 -16.75 -3.14 7.49
N ASN A 120 -16.83 -4.45 7.75
CA ASN A 120 -17.44 -4.98 8.98
C ASN A 120 -16.74 -4.48 10.25
N LYS A 121 -15.42 -4.29 10.19
CA LYS A 121 -14.62 -3.92 11.36
C LYS A 121 -14.53 -2.41 11.58
N PHE A 122 -14.40 -1.64 10.50
CA PHE A 122 -14.04 -0.22 10.58
C PHE A 122 -15.12 0.75 10.08
N LEU A 123 -16.17 0.26 9.42
CA LEU A 123 -17.21 1.12 8.85
C LEU A 123 -18.59 0.82 9.41
N PHE A 124 -19.04 -0.44 9.38
CA PHE A 124 -20.39 -0.79 9.84
C PHE A 124 -20.70 -0.46 11.29
N PRO A 125 -19.79 -0.63 12.27
CA PRO A 125 -20.06 -0.24 13.66
C PRO A 125 -20.35 1.25 13.83
N TYR A 126 -19.96 2.07 12.85
CA TYR A 126 -19.96 3.52 12.88
C TYR A 126 -20.88 4.14 11.83
N LYS A 127 -21.58 3.32 11.03
CA LYS A 127 -22.31 3.76 9.84
C LYS A 127 -23.41 4.77 10.16
N GLU A 128 -24.19 4.54 11.22
CA GLU A 128 -25.29 5.43 11.60
C GLU A 128 -24.79 6.77 12.14
N LYS A 129 -23.68 6.76 12.88
CA LYS A 129 -23.08 7.96 13.47
C LYS A 129 -22.25 8.77 12.48
N PHE A 130 -21.64 8.10 11.50
CA PHE A 130 -20.69 8.70 10.55
C PHE A 130 -20.99 8.30 9.11
N THR A 131 -22.23 8.56 8.65
CA THR A 131 -22.68 8.25 7.29
C THR A 131 -21.78 8.87 6.21
N ALA A 132 -21.24 10.07 6.46
CA ALA A 132 -20.33 10.74 5.53
C ALA A 132 -19.03 9.95 5.31
N LEU A 133 -18.45 9.38 6.37
CA LEU A 133 -17.25 8.53 6.28
C LEU A 133 -17.54 7.29 5.43
N TYR A 134 -18.68 6.65 5.68
CA TYR A 134 -19.11 5.48 4.91
C TYR A 134 -19.27 5.80 3.42
N ASN A 135 -19.99 6.87 3.10
CA ASN A 135 -20.26 7.25 1.71
C ASN A 135 -18.98 7.66 0.97
N SER A 136 -18.08 8.42 1.63
CA SER A 136 -16.79 8.81 1.07
C SER A 136 -15.94 7.58 0.74
N TYR A 137 -15.87 6.61 1.65
CA TYR A 137 -15.12 5.38 1.41
C TYR A 137 -15.70 4.57 0.23
N VAL A 138 -17.03 4.37 0.20
CA VAL A 138 -17.70 3.63 -0.88
C VAL A 138 -17.47 4.29 -2.24
N ALA A 139 -17.53 5.62 -2.33
CA ALA A 139 -17.25 6.35 -3.56
C ALA A 139 -15.80 6.19 -4.05
N ALA A 140 -14.84 6.10 -3.14
CA ALA A 140 -13.42 5.98 -3.49
C ALA A 140 -13.02 4.57 -3.97
N VAL A 141 -13.74 3.52 -3.55
CA VAL A 141 -13.39 2.13 -3.86
C VAL A 141 -14.15 1.52 -5.05
N GLN A 142 -15.09 2.27 -5.64
CA GLN A 142 -15.79 1.90 -6.88
C GLN A 142 -14.85 1.81 -8.09
#